data_AF-A0A4P6LSN9-F1
#
_entry.id   AF-A0A4P6LSN9-F1
#
_cell.length_a   1.000
_cell.length_b   1.000
_cell.length_c   1.000
_cell.angle_alpha   90.00
_cell.angle_beta   90.00
_cell.angle_gamma   90.00
#
_symmetry.space_group_name_H-M   'P 1'
#
loop_
_entity.id
_entity.type
_entity.pdbx_description
1 polymer ?
#
loop_
_entity_poly.entity_id
_entity_poly.type
_entity_poly.pdbx_seq_one_letter_code
_entity_poly.pdbx_strand_id
1 'polypeptide(L)'
;MSKQTDAREIARGYFNRITSGHKNTVSRPDLWPPGNESIDRQLRLLVEEANHNGDCIINVGNGYYRPIPGDPVDELEFKEYVSKDDSRVGKLWDKIYSMRTAFDNWRKEGECAAQIRDQREAAGAERLPEGREELSPGA
;
A
#
# COMPACT_ATOMS: atom_id res chain seq x y z
N MET A 1 20.53 3.90 37.99
CA MET A 1 19.40 3.40 37.17
C MET A 1 18.95 4.55 36.28
N SER A 2 19.50 4.65 35.06
CA SER A 2 19.19 5.76 34.13
C SER A 2 17.74 5.59 33.66
N LYS A 3 16.91 6.63 33.83
CA LYS A 3 15.55 6.66 33.29
C LYS A 3 15.68 6.71 31.76
N GLN A 4 15.60 5.56 31.12
CA GLN A 4 15.38 5.50 29.68
C GLN A 4 13.93 5.96 29.47
N THR A 5 13.75 7.28 29.32
CA THR A 5 12.44 7.87 29.03
C THR A 5 11.91 7.20 27.76
N ASP A 6 10.70 6.67 27.83
CA ASP A 6 10.10 5.96 26.70
C ASP A 6 10.06 6.91 25.49
N ALA A 7 10.60 6.45 24.34
CA ALA A 7 10.61 7.24 23.11
C ALA A 7 9.20 7.73 22.73
N ARG A 8 8.17 6.94 23.08
CA ARG A 8 6.78 7.31 22.90
C ARG A 8 6.34 8.49 23.78
N GLU A 9 6.82 8.55 25.02
CA GLU A 9 6.51 9.64 25.94
C GLU A 9 7.14 10.96 25.46
N ILE A 10 8.40 10.90 25.02
CA ILE A 10 9.07 12.07 24.42
C ILE A 10 8.33 12.51 23.15
N ALA A 11 8.00 11.57 22.26
CA ALA A 11 7.25 11.86 21.04
C ALA A 11 5.89 12.52 21.32
N ARG A 12 5.18 12.08 22.37
CA ARG A 12 3.94 12.72 22.83
C ARG A 12 4.17 14.15 23.30
N GLY A 13 5.32 14.45 23.91
CA GLY A 13 5.73 15.82 24.22
C GLY A 13 5.96 16.70 23.00
N TYR A 14 6.43 16.15 21.87
CA TYR A 14 6.47 16.87 20.58
C TYR A 14 5.05 17.07 20.03
N PHE A 15 4.26 16.00 20.01
CA PHE A 15 2.89 16.03 19.50
C PHE A 15 2.02 17.09 20.18
N ASN A 16 2.08 17.16 21.52
CA ASN A 16 1.29 18.12 22.29
C ASN A 16 1.68 19.59 22.06
N ARG A 17 2.87 19.85 21.49
CA ARG A 17 3.33 21.19 21.12
C ARG A 17 2.88 21.60 19.72
N ILE A 18 2.40 20.67 18.90
CA ILE A 18 1.87 20.99 17.58
C ILE A 18 0.65 21.87 17.80
N THR A 19 0.66 23.06 17.22
CA THR A 19 -0.44 24.05 17.31
C THR A 19 -0.84 24.49 15.90
N SER A 20 -1.76 25.45 15.82
CA SER A 20 -2.28 25.92 14.55
C SER A 20 -1.40 27.00 13.91
N GLY A 21 -1.39 27.02 12.58
CA GLY A 21 -0.73 28.00 11.73
C GLY A 21 0.69 27.62 11.32
N HIS A 22 1.05 27.86 10.05
CA HIS A 22 2.39 27.61 9.51
C HIS A 22 3.52 28.34 10.27
N LYS A 23 3.20 29.42 11.00
CA LYS A 23 4.18 30.19 11.78
C LYS A 23 4.61 29.48 13.07
N ASN A 24 3.83 28.51 13.53
CA ASN A 24 4.05 27.79 14.80
C ASN A 24 4.43 26.32 14.56
N THR A 25 5.22 26.06 13.51
CA THR A 25 5.62 24.69 13.19
C THR A 25 6.47 24.08 14.29
N VAL A 26 6.24 22.80 14.56
CA VAL A 26 7.08 21.98 15.44
C VAL A 26 8.01 21.16 14.59
N SER A 27 9.30 21.52 14.63
CA SER A 27 10.36 20.75 13.97
C SER A 27 10.42 19.32 14.51
N ARG A 28 10.76 18.40 13.60
CA ARG A 28 11.04 17.02 13.95
C ARG A 28 12.27 16.94 14.86
N PRO A 29 12.38 15.90 15.72
CA PRO A 29 13.60 15.63 16.44
C PRO A 29 14.79 15.53 15.48
N ASP A 30 15.93 16.13 15.85
CA ASP A 30 17.17 15.95 15.10
C ASP A 30 17.54 14.46 15.12
N LEU A 31 17.85 13.90 13.95
CA LEU A 31 18.17 12.48 13.81
C LEU A 31 19.64 12.18 14.07
N TRP A 32 20.50 13.19 14.20
CA TRP A 32 21.92 13.01 14.47
C TRP A 32 22.21 12.25 15.78
N PRO A 33 21.51 12.52 16.91
CA PRO A 33 21.72 11.77 18.14
C PRO A 33 21.10 10.36 18.08
N PRO A 34 21.84 9.31 18.49
CA PRO A 34 21.31 7.95 18.53
C PRO A 34 20.12 7.84 19.50
N GLY A 35 19.05 7.20 19.05
CA GLY A 35 17.78 7.06 19.80
C GLY A 35 16.66 8.01 19.34
N ASN A 36 17.00 9.14 18.71
CA ASN A 36 15.99 10.08 18.21
C ASN A 36 15.19 9.56 17.01
N GLU A 37 15.74 8.59 16.26
CA GLU A 37 15.00 7.89 15.19
C GLU A 37 13.73 7.20 15.71
N SER A 38 13.81 6.61 16.91
CA SER A 38 12.66 5.96 17.55
C SER A 38 11.61 7.00 17.93
N ILE A 39 12.04 8.12 18.51
CA ILE A 39 11.16 9.24 18.90
C ILE A 39 10.46 9.80 17.66
N ASP A 40 11.21 10.04 16.58
CA ASP A 40 10.67 10.51 15.31
C ASP A 40 9.65 9.53 14.72
N ARG A 41 9.97 8.23 14.72
CA ARG A 41 9.03 7.20 14.25
C ARG A 41 7.75 7.21 15.08
N GLN A 42 7.85 7.30 16.41
CA GLN A 42 6.67 7.38 17.29
C GLN A 42 5.87 8.66 17.05
N LEU A 43 6.52 9.80 16.82
CA LEU A 43 5.85 11.06 16.48
C LEU A 43 5.06 10.94 15.18
N ARG A 44 5.65 10.34 14.15
CA ARG A 44 4.96 10.09 12.87
C ARG A 44 3.73 9.20 13.03
N LEU A 45 3.82 8.16 13.86
CA LEU A 45 2.69 7.28 14.15
C LEU A 45 1.56 8.02 14.90
N LEU A 46 1.90 8.87 15.88
CA LEU A 46 0.91 9.68 16.60
C LEU A 46 0.19 10.66 15.68
N VAL A 47 0.94 11.32 14.77
CA VAL A 47 0.36 12.23 13.77
C VAL A 47 -0.56 11.47 12.81
N GLU A 48 -0.12 10.31 12.30
CA GLU A 48 -0.93 9.46 11.42
C GLU A 48 -2.23 9.01 12.09
N GLU A 49 -2.15 8.55 13.35
CA GLU A 49 -3.31 8.14 14.14
C GLU A 49 -4.27 9.31 14.38
N ALA A 50 -3.75 10.50 14.71
CA ALA A 50 -4.56 11.70 14.89
C ALA A 50 -5.29 12.10 13.60
N ASN A 51 -4.59 12.09 12.47
CA ASN A 51 -5.17 12.43 11.16
C ASN A 51 -6.26 11.42 10.75
N HIS A 52 -6.07 10.13 10.99
CA HIS A 52 -7.11 9.13 10.77
C HIS A 52 -8.35 9.32 11.67
N ASN A 53 -8.17 9.92 12.84
CA ASN A 53 -9.24 10.20 13.79
C ASN A 53 -9.87 11.60 13.62
N GLY A 54 -9.54 12.32 12.53
CA GLY A 54 -10.16 13.60 12.17
C GLY A 54 -9.39 14.86 12.57
N ASP A 55 -8.15 14.73 13.07
CA ASP A 55 -7.23 15.88 13.16
C ASP A 55 -6.68 16.23 11.76
N CYS A 56 -6.10 17.42 11.62
CA CYS A 56 -5.48 17.87 10.38
C CYS A 56 -4.09 18.41 10.69
N ILE A 57 -3.09 17.53 10.67
CA ILE A 57 -1.69 17.87 10.89
C ILE A 57 -0.91 17.58 9.61
N ILE A 58 -0.25 18.60 9.06
CA ILE A 58 0.55 18.47 7.84
C ILE A 58 2.01 18.79 8.12
N ASN A 59 2.88 18.35 7.20
CA ASN A 59 4.31 18.70 7.22
C ASN A 59 4.81 18.94 5.81
N VAL A 60 5.12 20.19 5.50
CA VAL A 60 5.61 20.63 4.19
C VAL A 60 7.12 20.90 4.15
N GLY A 61 7.86 20.46 5.18
CA GLY A 61 9.32 20.56 5.24
C GLY A 61 9.84 21.36 6.44
N ASN A 62 9.01 22.24 7.01
CA ASN A 62 9.37 23.09 8.16
C ASN A 62 8.89 22.54 9.51
N GLY A 63 8.40 21.29 9.54
CA GLY A 63 7.83 20.67 10.74
C GLY A 63 6.32 20.51 10.66
N TYR A 64 5.74 20.03 11.76
CA TYR A 64 4.31 19.74 11.88
C TYR A 64 3.52 20.94 12.39
N TYR A 65 2.35 21.19 11.82
CA TYR A 65 1.39 22.19 12.31
C TYR A 65 -0.03 21.84 11.84
N ARG A 66 -1.03 22.50 12.41
CA ARG A 66 -2.43 22.41 11.97
C ARG A 66 -2.79 23.63 11.10
N PRO A 67 -3.15 23.46 9.82
CA PRO A 67 -3.46 24.60 8.96
C PRO A 67 -4.71 25.34 9.46
N ILE A 68 -4.72 26.67 9.33
CA ILE A 68 -5.82 27.56 9.68
C ILE A 68 -6.66 27.81 8.42
N PRO A 69 -7.92 27.38 8.39
CA PRO A 69 -8.83 27.73 7.30
C PRO A 69 -8.97 29.25 7.18
N GLY A 70 -8.92 29.78 5.95
CA GLY A 70 -8.95 31.20 5.64
C GLY A 70 -7.58 31.90 5.64
N ASP A 71 -6.50 31.26 6.11
CA ASP A 71 -5.14 31.76 5.85
C ASP A 71 -4.67 31.23 4.47
N PRO A 72 -4.30 32.11 3.54
CA PRO A 72 -4.00 31.70 2.17
C PRO A 72 -2.73 30.85 2.04
N VAL A 73 -1.78 30.96 2.98
CA VAL A 73 -0.55 30.16 2.98
C VAL A 73 -0.88 28.74 3.46
N ASP A 74 -1.59 28.65 4.60
CA ASP A 74 -1.99 27.36 5.17
C ASP A 74 -2.88 26.56 4.20
N GLU A 75 -3.83 27.20 3.52
CA GLU A 75 -4.71 26.53 2.55
C GLU A 75 -3.94 26.00 1.33
N LEU A 76 -2.97 26.78 0.84
CA LEU A 76 -2.13 26.36 -0.28
C LEU A 76 -1.25 25.16 0.13
N GLU A 77 -0.58 25.26 1.27
CA GLU A 77 0.28 24.20 1.81
C GLU A 77 -0.52 22.92 2.09
N PHE A 78 -1.71 23.03 2.66
CA PHE A 78 -2.63 21.90 2.85
C PHE A 78 -3.02 21.25 1.52
N LYS A 79 -3.43 22.05 0.53
CA LYS A 79 -3.81 21.55 -0.79
C LYS A 79 -2.67 20.79 -1.47
N GLU A 80 -1.46 21.35 -1.44
CA GLU A 80 -0.27 20.71 -1.99
C GLU A 80 0.08 19.41 -1.26
N TYR A 81 -0.05 19.40 0.07
CA TYR A 81 0.20 18.22 0.89
C TYR A 81 -0.75 17.08 0.51
N VAL A 82 -2.06 17.32 0.48
CA VAL A 82 -3.08 16.33 0.10
C VAL A 82 -2.91 15.87 -1.35
N SER A 83 -2.64 16.80 -2.27
CA SER A 83 -2.46 16.47 -3.70
C SER A 83 -1.32 15.47 -3.94
N LYS A 84 -0.25 15.51 -3.12
CA LYS A 84 0.84 14.54 -3.20
C LYS A 84 0.37 13.14 -2.78
N ASP A 85 -0.43 13.04 -1.74
CA ASP A 85 -0.96 11.76 -1.27
C ASP A 85 -2.02 11.19 -2.21
N ASP A 86 -2.91 12.03 -2.76
CA ASP A 86 -3.86 11.62 -3.81
C ASP A 86 -3.12 11.03 -5.03
N SER A 87 -2.04 11.67 -5.47
CA SER A 87 -1.20 11.16 -6.55
C SER A 87 -0.59 9.80 -6.22
N ARG A 88 -0.15 9.60 -4.97
CA ARG A 88 0.41 8.31 -4.50
C ARG A 88 -0.67 7.23 -4.46
N VAL A 89 -1.87 7.57 -3.99
CA VAL A 89 -3.03 6.68 -3.96
C VAL A 89 -3.42 6.25 -5.37
N GLY A 90 -3.47 7.18 -6.33
CA GLY A 90 -3.73 6.86 -7.74
C GLY A 90 -2.74 5.84 -8.32
N LYS A 91 -1.43 6.09 -8.15
CA LYS A 91 -0.38 5.15 -8.61
C LYS A 91 -0.49 3.78 -7.95
N LEU A 92 -0.86 3.74 -6.66
CA LEU A 92 -1.08 2.48 -5.94
C LEU A 92 -2.27 1.71 -6.51
N TRP A 93 -3.37 2.40 -6.82
CA TRP A 93 -4.55 1.81 -7.46
C TRP A 93 -4.24 1.27 -8.85
N ASP A 94 -3.53 2.02 -9.68
CA ASP A 94 -3.12 1.59 -11.03
C ASP A 94 -2.29 0.30 -10.97
N LYS A 95 -1.35 0.23 -10.02
CA LYS A 95 -0.56 -0.98 -9.75
C LYS A 95 -1.46 -2.15 -9.35
N ILE A 96 -2.35 -1.97 -8.37
CA ILE A 96 -3.25 -3.03 -7.89
C ILE A 96 -4.14 -3.54 -9.03
N TYR A 97 -4.71 -2.64 -9.83
CA TYR A 97 -5.56 -2.99 -10.96
C TYR A 97 -4.81 -3.80 -12.02
N SER A 98 -3.59 -3.36 -12.36
CA SER A 98 -2.72 -4.05 -13.32
C SER A 98 -2.35 -5.46 -12.82
N MET A 99 -2.01 -5.59 -11.54
CA MET A 99 -1.69 -6.88 -10.92
C MET A 99 -2.89 -7.85 -10.93
N ARG A 100 -4.09 -7.36 -10.59
CA ARG A 100 -5.33 -8.17 -10.62
C ARG A 100 -5.64 -8.65 -12.03
N THR A 101 -5.56 -7.74 -13.00
CA THR A 101 -5.80 -8.06 -14.42
C THR A 101 -4.83 -9.11 -14.92
N ALA A 102 -3.53 -8.97 -14.62
CA ALA A 102 -2.52 -9.95 -15.01
C ALA A 102 -2.80 -11.33 -14.39
N PHE A 103 -3.15 -11.37 -13.10
CA PHE A 103 -3.47 -12.61 -12.41
C PHE A 103 -4.71 -13.31 -12.99
N ASP A 104 -5.76 -12.56 -13.29
CA ASP A 104 -6.97 -13.11 -13.91
C ASP A 104 -6.71 -13.62 -15.35
N ASN A 105 -5.84 -12.94 -16.11
CA ASN A 105 -5.43 -13.40 -17.42
C ASN A 105 -4.65 -14.73 -17.34
N TRP A 106 -3.71 -14.85 -16.40
CA TRP A 106 -2.98 -16.10 -16.18
C TRP A 106 -3.92 -17.26 -15.83
N ARG A 107 -4.96 -17.01 -15.03
CA ARG A 107 -5.98 -18.01 -14.73
C ARG A 107 -6.69 -18.49 -16.00
N LYS A 108 -7.16 -17.55 -16.84
CA LYS A 108 -7.85 -17.86 -18.11
C LYS A 108 -6.94 -18.61 -19.09
N GLU A 109 -5.67 -18.22 -19.20
CA GLU A 109 -4.69 -18.90 -20.04
C GLU A 109 -4.49 -20.35 -19.60
N GLY A 110 -4.39 -20.59 -18.28
CA GLY A 110 -4.33 -21.94 -17.72
C GLY A 110 -5.57 -22.79 -18.01
N GLU A 111 -6.77 -22.21 -17.85
CA GLU A 111 -8.04 -22.87 -18.18
C GLU A 111 -8.13 -23.21 -19.68
N CYS A 112 -7.76 -22.28 -20.56
CA CYS A 112 -7.73 -22.49 -22.00
C CYS A 112 -6.75 -23.62 -22.38
N ALA A 113 -5.55 -23.62 -21.79
CA ALA A 113 -4.56 -24.68 -22.01
C ALA A 113 -5.07 -26.06 -21.56
N ALA A 114 -5.80 -26.13 -20.45
CA ALA A 114 -6.44 -27.36 -19.98
C ALA A 114 -7.52 -27.84 -20.97
N GLN A 115 -8.41 -26.96 -21.41
CA GLN A 115 -9.46 -27.31 -22.39
C GLN A 115 -8.86 -27.83 -23.71
N ILE A 116 -7.77 -27.23 -24.20
CA ILE A 116 -7.08 -27.69 -25.41
C ILE A 116 -6.51 -29.09 -25.21
N ARG A 117 -5.96 -29.41 -24.03
CA ARG A 117 -5.47 -30.76 -23.71
C ARG A 117 -6.61 -31.78 -23.71
N ASP A 118 -7.69 -31.47 -22.99
CA ASP A 118 -8.84 -32.37 -22.87
C ASP A 118 -9.49 -32.66 -24.24
N GLN A 119 -9.61 -31.64 -25.11
CA GLN A 119 -10.10 -31.80 -26.47
C GLN A 119 -9.19 -32.70 -27.33
N ARG A 120 -7.86 -32.57 -27.18
CA ARG A 120 -6.90 -33.44 -27.89
C ARG A 120 -6.98 -34.89 -27.41
N GLU A 121 -7.13 -35.09 -26.11
CA GLU A 121 -7.31 -36.42 -25.50
C GLU A 121 -8.62 -37.07 -25.98
N ALA A 122 -9.73 -36.33 -26.00
CA ALA A 122 -11.03 -36.82 -26.51
C ALA A 122 -10.99 -37.15 -28.02
N ALA A 123 -10.41 -36.28 -28.85
CA ALA A 123 -10.28 -36.52 -30.29
C ALA A 123 -9.32 -37.68 -30.62
N GLY A 124 -8.37 -37.99 -29.74
CA GLY A 124 -7.53 -39.18 -29.82
C GLY A 124 -8.28 -40.46 -29.48
N ALA A 125 -9.22 -40.40 -28.52
CA ALA A 125 -10.03 -41.54 -28.10
C ALA A 125 -11.10 -41.95 -29.13
N GLU A 126 -11.69 -41.00 -29.87
CA GLU A 126 -12.71 -41.29 -30.91
C GLU A 126 -12.16 -41.97 -32.18
N ARG A 127 -10.83 -42.00 -32.41
CA ARG A 127 -10.24 -42.63 -33.61
C ARG A 127 -10.14 -44.16 -33.57
N LEU A 128 -10.64 -44.82 -32.53
CA LEU A 128 -10.73 -46.28 -32.47
C LEU A 128 -12.19 -46.72 -32.72
N PRO A 129 -12.60 -46.96 -33.97
CA PRO A 129 -13.74 -47.82 -34.21
C PRO A 129 -13.31 -49.28 -34.02
N GLU A 130 -14.02 -49.95 -33.13
CA GLU A 130 -14.10 -51.41 -33.05
C GLU A 130 -14.27 -51.99 -34.46
N GLY A 131 -13.37 -52.87 -34.88
CA GLY A 131 -13.52 -53.52 -36.17
C GLY A 131 -12.29 -54.27 -36.68
N ARG A 132 -12.07 -55.48 -36.15
CA ARG A 132 -12.15 -56.69 -36.99
C ARG A 132 -12.01 -57.97 -36.16
N GLU A 133 -13.13 -58.69 -36.18
CA GLU A 133 -13.35 -60.13 -36.08
C GLU A 133 -12.15 -61.04 -35.83
N GLU A 134 -12.33 -61.86 -34.80
CA GLU A 134 -11.61 -63.10 -34.57
C GLU A 134 -11.63 -64.00 -35.81
N LEU A 135 -10.47 -64.55 -36.18
CA LEU A 135 -10.41 -65.83 -36.90
C LEU A 135 -9.20 -66.65 -36.43
N SER A 136 -9.53 -67.51 -35.47
CA SER A 136 -9.04 -68.84 -35.08
C SER A 136 -7.66 -69.36 -35.55
N PRO A 137 -6.91 -70.09 -34.68
CA PRO A 137 -5.61 -70.67 -35.01
C PRO A 137 -5.75 -72.03 -35.71
N GLY A 138 -4.96 -72.26 -36.77
CA GLY A 138 -4.79 -73.61 -37.31
C GLY A 138 -3.94 -73.70 -38.57
N ALA A 139 -2.70 -74.19 -38.43
CA ALA A 139 -2.14 -75.36 -39.13
C ALA A 139 -0.64 -75.49 -38.79
#